data_AF-A0A7Y8LPY7-F1
#
_entry.id   AF-A0A7Y8LPY7-F1
#
_cell.length_a   1.000
_cell.length_b   1.000
_cell.length_c   1.000
_cell.angle_alpha   90.00
_cell.angle_beta   90.00
_cell.angle_gamma   90.00
#
_symmetry.space_group_name_H-M   'P 1'
#
loop_
_entity.id
_entity.type
_entity.pdbx_description
1 polymer ?
#
loop_
_entity_poly.entity_id
_entity_poly.type
_entity_poly.pdbx_seq_one_letter_code
_entity_poly.pdbx_strand_id
1 'polypeptide(L)'
;MRRRERGEGVPPCGYGLLGLCCSSCLLGPCRISPFEKDSEKGQCGEGPDRIVAKNLLRLVGGEILEGLGSLRRAIERFSSLGPETHARRRASSGFRSRIIEKYALSPKTTGKALGRYFSIEAENLLSPVSRKRSILKNLCPERIFPSLYQQAFPPDPLMGYLIDSIHSGSRESSDVEEILWRCLQISTIRIVCEEIERDMKGLTDLEGPDQIEALDTLAGVSSDLSPVIITVQDERYGSKEWIDGVVQKLKESVKGEVPTLSIKSAGFLLEIGRRLYEKWSIPVAGMKTTTLISSPRATWTLGALALGFNVLSSPGLPIHGSERVEKFFTETLRKRFGNVYLLS
;
A
#
# COMPACT_ATOMS: atom_id res chain seq x y z
N MET A 1 24.43 -6.39 16.97
CA MET A 1 23.62 -7.61 17.20
C MET A 1 23.27 -8.19 15.83
N ARG A 2 23.91 -9.28 15.40
CA ARG A 2 23.61 -9.93 14.10
C ARG A 2 22.15 -10.39 14.15
N ARG A 3 21.34 -9.96 13.18
CA ARG A 3 19.94 -10.37 13.03
C ARG A 3 19.96 -11.90 12.87
N ARG A 4 19.56 -12.65 13.91
CA ARG A 4 19.35 -14.11 13.77
C ARG A 4 18.40 -14.30 12.58
N GLU A 5 18.76 -15.21 11.68
CA GLU A 5 17.89 -15.70 10.61
C GLU A 5 16.50 -15.92 11.21
N ARG A 6 15.49 -15.29 10.61
CA ARG A 6 14.12 -15.34 11.13
C ARG A 6 13.60 -16.75 10.98
N GLY A 7 13.74 -17.55 12.05
CA GLY A 7 12.96 -18.75 12.32
C GLY A 7 12.90 -19.75 11.16
N GLU A 8 14.04 -20.21 10.66
CA GLU A 8 14.06 -21.50 9.97
C GLU A 8 13.72 -22.58 11.02
N GLY A 9 12.49 -23.11 10.96
CA GLY A 9 12.09 -24.32 11.70
C GLY A 9 10.88 -24.24 12.63
N VAL A 10 10.29 -23.07 12.90
CA VAL A 10 9.05 -22.99 13.72
C VAL A 10 7.87 -22.60 12.84
N PRO A 11 6.87 -23.48 12.67
CA PRO A 11 5.70 -23.16 11.86
C PRO A 11 4.91 -22.00 12.52
N PRO A 12 4.37 -21.06 11.72
CA PRO A 12 3.55 -19.99 12.26
C PRO A 12 2.28 -20.53 12.94
N CYS A 13 1.77 -19.79 13.92
CA CYS A 13 0.55 -20.16 14.63
C CYS A 13 -0.67 -20.18 13.69
N GLY A 14 -1.35 -21.33 13.57
CA GLY A 14 -2.51 -21.50 12.70
C GLY A 14 -3.64 -20.50 12.95
N TYR A 15 -4.01 -20.25 14.21
CA TYR A 15 -5.03 -19.24 14.53
C TYR A 15 -4.62 -17.83 14.09
N GLY A 16 -3.32 -17.51 14.16
CA GLY A 16 -2.78 -16.24 13.68
C GLY A 16 -2.86 -16.13 12.16
N LEU A 17 -2.48 -17.19 11.44
CA LEU A 17 -2.55 -17.26 9.97
C LEU A 17 -3.99 -17.18 9.45
N LEU A 18 -4.96 -17.71 10.19
CA LEU A 18 -6.37 -17.63 9.83
C LEU A 18 -7.02 -16.30 10.26
N GLY A 19 -6.37 -15.51 11.12
CA GLY A 19 -6.94 -14.29 11.69
C GLY A 19 -7.97 -14.53 12.81
N LEU A 20 -8.03 -15.76 13.36
CA LEU A 20 -9.03 -16.22 14.34
C LEU A 20 -8.61 -16.06 15.81
N CYS A 21 -7.44 -15.46 16.06
CA CYS A 21 -6.97 -15.13 17.42
C CYS A 21 -7.18 -13.64 17.71
N CYS A 22 -8.03 -13.31 18.68
CA CYS A 22 -8.28 -11.93 19.11
C CYS A 22 -7.66 -11.65 20.47
N SER A 23 -6.81 -10.63 20.56
CA SER A 23 -6.13 -10.19 21.80
C SER A 23 -6.41 -8.70 22.10
N SER A 24 -7.63 -8.26 21.84
CA SER A 24 -7.97 -6.83 21.80
C SER A 24 -8.44 -6.26 23.14
N CYS A 25 -8.70 -7.14 24.10
CA CYS A 25 -9.11 -6.78 25.46
C CYS A 25 -8.56 -7.80 26.45
N LEU A 26 -8.74 -7.53 27.74
CA LEU A 26 -8.25 -8.35 28.85
C LEU A 26 -9.05 -9.65 29.08
N LEU A 27 -10.16 -9.85 28.36
CA LEU A 27 -10.91 -11.11 28.40
C LEU A 27 -10.30 -12.20 27.48
N GLY A 28 -9.39 -11.80 26.58
CA GLY A 28 -8.70 -12.69 25.65
C GLY A 28 -7.42 -13.32 26.22
N PRO A 29 -6.67 -14.05 25.39
CA PRO A 29 -6.87 -14.23 23.95
C PRO A 29 -8.08 -15.13 23.64
N CYS A 30 -9.01 -14.64 22.82
CA CYS A 30 -10.07 -15.47 22.25
C CYS A 30 -9.52 -16.22 21.03
N ARG A 31 -9.77 -17.53 20.95
CA ARG A 31 -9.41 -18.37 19.80
C ARG A 31 -10.68 -19.04 19.30
N ILE A 32 -11.06 -18.75 18.08
CA ILE A 32 -12.21 -19.36 17.40
C ILE A 32 -11.67 -20.55 16.61
N SER A 33 -12.08 -21.75 16.97
CA SER A 33 -11.72 -22.96 16.23
C SER A 33 -12.62 -23.08 15.01
N PRO A 34 -12.07 -23.22 13.78
CA PRO A 34 -12.89 -23.46 12.60
C PRO A 34 -13.49 -24.89 12.58
N PHE A 35 -13.09 -25.76 13.50
CA PHE A 35 -13.49 -27.17 13.54
C PHE A 35 -14.43 -27.52 14.70
N GLU A 36 -14.51 -26.67 15.73
CA GLU A 36 -15.30 -26.94 16.94
C GLU A 36 -16.59 -26.13 16.94
N LYS A 37 -17.73 -26.79 17.16
CA LYS A 37 -19.05 -26.15 17.23
C LYS A 37 -19.26 -25.27 18.46
N ASP A 38 -18.50 -25.48 19.53
CA ASP A 38 -18.65 -24.70 20.77
C ASP A 38 -17.80 -23.41 20.75
N SER A 39 -16.98 -23.22 19.71
CA SER A 39 -16.02 -22.11 19.57
C SER A 39 -16.46 -21.12 18.49
N GLU A 40 -17.74 -20.74 18.47
CA GLU A 40 -18.30 -19.88 17.40
C GLU A 40 -18.07 -18.37 17.62
N LYS A 41 -17.85 -17.96 18.88
CA LYS A 41 -17.78 -16.54 19.26
C LYS A 41 -16.71 -16.29 20.32
N GLY A 42 -16.16 -15.08 20.32
CA GLY A 42 -15.29 -14.60 21.39
C GLY A 42 -16.07 -14.39 22.69
N GLN A 43 -15.35 -14.14 23.78
CA GLN A 43 -15.96 -13.90 25.10
C GLN A 43 -16.91 -12.70 25.13
N CYS A 44 -16.71 -11.72 24.24
CA CYS A 44 -17.61 -10.58 24.06
C CYS A 44 -18.75 -10.84 23.07
N GLY A 45 -18.91 -12.06 22.55
CA GLY A 45 -19.95 -12.41 21.58
C GLY A 45 -19.61 -12.13 20.12
N GLU A 46 -18.43 -11.59 19.80
CA GLU A 46 -18.02 -11.36 18.40
C GLU A 46 -17.74 -12.67 17.66
N GLY A 47 -18.32 -12.83 16.47
CA GLY A 47 -18.06 -13.96 15.57
C GLY A 47 -16.79 -13.80 14.72
N PRO A 48 -16.42 -14.85 13.96
CA PRO A 48 -15.18 -14.91 13.18
C PRO A 48 -15.04 -13.76 12.18
N ASP A 49 -16.10 -13.38 11.45
CA ASP A 49 -16.03 -12.33 10.44
C ASP A 49 -15.54 -10.99 11.00
N ARG A 50 -16.13 -10.56 12.12
CA ARG A 50 -15.73 -9.30 12.77
C ARG A 50 -14.36 -9.43 13.42
N ILE A 51 -14.04 -10.58 14.00
CA ILE A 51 -12.71 -10.83 14.58
C ILE A 51 -11.63 -10.70 13.50
N VAL A 52 -11.77 -11.40 12.38
CA VAL A 52 -10.83 -11.37 11.25
C VAL A 52 -10.69 -9.96 10.69
N ALA A 53 -11.80 -9.28 10.39
CA ALA A 53 -11.78 -7.92 9.85
C ALA A 53 -11.13 -6.92 10.82
N LYS A 54 -11.45 -6.98 12.11
CA LYS A 54 -10.86 -6.10 13.12
C LYS A 54 -9.39 -6.40 13.37
N ASN A 55 -8.97 -7.67 13.31
CA ASN A 55 -7.56 -8.04 13.38
C ASN A 55 -6.77 -7.46 12.21
N LEU A 56 -7.32 -7.53 11.00
CA LEU A 56 -6.74 -6.88 9.82
C LEU A 56 -6.66 -5.35 10.00
N LEU A 57 -7.71 -4.71 10.53
CA LEU A 57 -7.73 -3.27 10.79
C LEU A 57 -6.67 -2.84 11.81
N ARG A 58 -6.43 -3.65 12.85
CA ARG A 58 -5.37 -3.38 13.85
C ARG A 58 -3.97 -3.51 13.24
N LEU A 59 -3.76 -4.51 12.40
CA LEU A 59 -2.49 -4.71 11.69
C LEU A 59 -2.15 -3.48 10.84
N VAL A 60 -3.09 -3.05 9.97
CA VAL A 60 -2.87 -1.85 9.14
C VAL A 60 -2.81 -0.57 9.97
N GLY A 61 -3.54 -0.51 11.08
CA GLY A 61 -3.51 0.60 12.04
C GLY A 61 -2.12 0.80 12.65
N GLY A 62 -1.42 -0.28 13.01
CA GLY A 62 -0.03 -0.21 13.44
C GLY A 62 0.91 0.26 12.33
N GLU A 63 0.75 -0.30 11.12
CA GLU A 63 1.61 0.02 9.97
C GLU A 63 1.47 1.47 9.49
N ILE A 64 0.27 2.06 9.54
CA ILE A 64 0.07 3.48 9.20
C ILE A 64 0.75 4.40 10.21
N LEU A 65 0.68 4.09 11.52
CA LEU A 65 1.36 4.89 12.54
C LEU A 65 2.88 4.86 12.38
N GLU A 66 3.46 3.71 12.04
CA GLU A 66 4.87 3.60 11.65
C GLU A 66 5.18 4.52 10.44
N GLY A 67 4.34 4.46 9.41
CA GLY A 67 4.48 5.27 8.19
C GLY A 67 4.41 6.77 8.44
N LEU A 68 3.43 7.23 9.22
CA LEU A 68 3.30 8.64 9.59
C LEU A 68 4.49 9.13 10.42
N GLY A 69 5.02 8.29 11.32
CA GLY A 69 6.23 8.59 12.07
C GLY A 69 7.47 8.71 11.18
N SER A 70 7.61 7.84 10.17
CA SER A 70 8.70 7.92 9.18
C SER A 70 8.60 9.15 8.31
N LEU A 71 7.39 9.47 7.82
CA LEU A 71 7.12 10.68 7.07
C LEU A 71 7.47 11.92 7.91
N ARG A 72 7.01 12.02 9.16
CA ARG A 72 7.34 13.13 10.07
C ARG A 72 8.85 13.35 10.19
N ARG A 73 9.62 12.28 10.41
CA ARG A 73 11.09 12.36 10.48
C ARG A 73 11.71 12.81 9.16
N ALA A 74 11.17 12.36 8.02
CA ALA A 74 11.63 12.79 6.71
C ALA A 74 11.40 14.30 6.51
N ILE A 75 10.25 14.81 6.95
CA ILE A 75 9.91 16.25 6.90
C ILE A 75 10.83 17.08 7.79
N GLU A 76 11.08 16.63 9.02
CA GLU A 76 12.00 17.29 9.95
C GLU A 76 13.41 17.38 9.36
N ARG A 77 13.93 16.28 8.80
CA ARG A 77 15.24 16.23 8.12
C ARG A 77 15.27 17.11 6.88
N PHE A 78 14.23 17.06 6.07
CA PHE A 78 14.17 17.85 4.85
C PHE A 78 14.13 19.36 5.15
N SER A 79 13.42 19.76 6.20
CA SER A 79 13.29 21.15 6.64
C SER A 79 14.59 21.69 7.27
N SER A 80 15.33 20.85 8.02
CA SER A 80 16.57 21.26 8.69
C SER A 80 17.75 21.50 7.76
N LEU A 81 17.73 20.96 6.53
CA LEU A 81 18.81 21.14 5.56
C LEU A 81 18.98 22.60 5.08
N GLY A 82 18.00 23.50 5.26
CA GLY A 82 18.12 24.92 4.88
C GLY A 82 18.13 25.20 3.36
N PRO A 83 17.72 26.39 2.91
CA PRO A 83 17.52 26.70 1.48
C PRO A 83 18.79 26.69 0.62
N GLU A 84 19.95 26.96 1.22
CA GLU A 84 21.29 26.94 0.57
C GLU A 84 21.65 25.53 0.07
N THR A 85 21.32 24.50 0.84
CA THR A 85 21.66 23.11 0.56
C THR A 85 20.73 22.52 -0.51
N HIS A 86 19.46 22.95 -0.51
CA HIS A 86 18.48 22.68 -1.57
C HIS A 86 18.83 23.35 -2.91
N ALA A 87 19.61 24.44 -2.90
CA ALA A 87 20.08 25.12 -4.12
C ALA A 87 21.38 24.52 -4.68
N ARG A 88 22.26 23.97 -3.82
CA ARG A 88 23.54 23.35 -4.22
C ARG A 88 23.42 21.89 -4.64
N ARG A 89 22.47 21.12 -4.07
CA ARG A 89 22.22 19.72 -4.45
C ARG A 89 21.38 19.66 -5.72
N ARG A 90 22.02 19.47 -6.88
CA ARG A 90 21.33 19.23 -8.16
C ARG A 90 20.74 17.82 -8.14
N ALA A 91 19.48 17.68 -7.71
CA ALA A 91 18.65 16.64 -8.28
C ALA A 91 18.76 16.75 -9.81
N SER A 92 18.82 15.62 -10.52
CA SER A 92 18.87 15.66 -12.00
C SER A 92 17.72 16.52 -12.51
N SER A 93 17.98 17.37 -13.51
CA SER A 93 16.96 18.26 -14.08
C SER A 93 15.68 17.49 -14.45
N GLY A 94 15.84 16.24 -14.90
CA GLY A 94 14.75 15.30 -15.18
C GLY A 94 13.94 14.90 -13.94
N PHE A 95 14.58 14.55 -12.81
CA PHE A 95 13.86 14.14 -11.59
C PHE A 95 12.99 15.29 -11.06
N ARG A 96 13.54 16.50 -10.98
CA ARG A 96 12.80 17.66 -10.47
C ARG A 96 11.61 18.03 -11.36
N SER A 97 11.77 17.99 -12.67
CA SER A 97 10.65 18.22 -13.60
C SER A 97 9.53 17.19 -13.41
N ARG A 98 9.88 15.91 -13.24
CA ARG A 98 8.90 14.85 -12.95
C ARG A 98 8.15 15.10 -11.64
N ILE A 99 8.84 15.50 -10.58
CA ILE A 99 8.18 15.85 -9.30
C ILE A 99 7.25 17.05 -9.47
N ILE A 100 7.69 18.11 -10.16
CA ILE A 100 6.86 19.29 -10.40
C ILE A 100 5.57 18.90 -11.14
N GLU A 101 5.67 18.07 -12.18
CA GLU A 101 4.52 17.57 -12.93
C GLU A 101 3.59 16.69 -12.07
N LYS A 102 4.17 15.70 -11.36
CA LYS A 102 3.46 14.75 -10.50
C LYS A 102 2.59 15.41 -9.43
N TYR A 103 3.08 16.50 -8.84
CA TYR A 103 2.36 17.26 -7.82
C TYR A 103 1.53 18.42 -8.39
N ALA A 104 1.42 18.53 -9.72
CA ALA A 104 0.71 19.59 -10.43
C ALA A 104 1.18 21.00 -10.04
N LEU A 105 2.50 21.18 -9.90
CA LEU A 105 3.13 22.45 -9.54
C LEU A 105 3.53 23.24 -10.80
N SER A 106 3.78 24.54 -10.63
CA SER A 106 4.26 25.39 -11.73
C SER A 106 5.63 24.89 -12.26
N PRO A 107 5.87 24.84 -13.58
CA PRO A 107 7.18 24.50 -14.16
C PRO A 107 8.34 25.36 -13.63
N LYS A 108 8.05 26.58 -13.15
CA LYS A 108 9.03 27.53 -12.59
C LYS A 108 9.32 27.31 -11.10
N THR A 109 8.73 26.29 -10.48
CA THR A 109 8.87 26.02 -9.04
C THR A 109 10.33 25.82 -8.65
N THR A 110 10.83 26.67 -7.75
CA THR A 110 12.20 26.59 -7.22
C THR A 110 12.37 25.42 -6.25
N GLY A 111 13.59 24.94 -6.01
CA GLY A 111 13.82 23.91 -4.97
C GLY A 111 13.35 24.35 -3.59
N LYS A 112 13.53 25.64 -3.26
CA LYS A 112 13.00 26.26 -2.03
C LYS A 112 11.47 26.27 -1.97
N ALA A 113 10.80 26.58 -3.08
CA ALA A 113 9.34 26.54 -3.16
C ALA A 113 8.80 25.12 -3.05
N LEU A 114 9.48 24.15 -3.69
CA LEU A 114 9.16 22.73 -3.59
C LEU A 114 9.29 22.22 -2.15
N GLY A 115 10.37 22.63 -1.47
CA GLY A 115 10.56 22.28 -0.07
C GLY A 115 9.47 22.83 0.85
N ARG A 116 9.09 24.11 0.66
CA ARG A 116 7.97 24.71 1.40
C ARG A 116 6.65 23.99 1.12
N TYR A 117 6.40 23.61 -0.13
CA TYR A 117 5.21 22.85 -0.51
C TYR A 117 5.13 21.51 0.24
N PHE A 118 6.20 20.72 0.22
CA PHE A 118 6.23 19.44 0.93
C PHE A 118 6.04 19.61 2.43
N SER A 119 6.68 20.58 3.08
CA SER A 119 6.47 20.85 4.52
C SER A 119 5.00 21.18 4.83
N ILE A 120 4.34 22.02 4.03
CA ILE A 120 2.93 22.39 4.24
C ILE A 120 1.99 21.19 4.03
N GLU A 121 2.14 20.45 2.94
CA GLU A 121 1.26 19.31 2.64
C GLU A 121 1.45 18.17 3.64
N ALA A 122 2.69 17.94 4.07
CA ALA A 122 3.02 17.06 5.17
C ALA A 122 2.31 17.42 6.48
N GLU A 123 2.42 18.69 6.89
CA GLU A 123 1.72 19.19 8.09
C GLU A 123 0.20 19.05 7.95
N ASN A 124 -0.34 19.25 6.75
CA ASN A 124 -1.77 19.06 6.47
C ASN A 124 -2.21 17.59 6.53
N LEU A 125 -1.34 16.64 6.15
CA LEU A 125 -1.59 15.20 6.31
C LEU A 125 -1.61 14.82 7.79
N LEU A 126 -0.70 15.37 8.59
CA LEU A 126 -0.61 15.11 10.02
C LEU A 126 -1.58 15.95 10.87
N SER A 127 -2.31 16.88 10.25
CA SER A 127 -3.21 17.79 10.98
C SER A 127 -4.47 17.07 11.49
N PRO A 128 -4.86 17.28 12.75
CA PRO A 128 -6.14 16.79 13.28
C PRO A 128 -7.36 17.54 12.72
N VAL A 129 -7.15 18.70 12.08
CA VAL A 129 -8.21 19.55 11.54
C VAL A 129 -8.36 19.31 10.04
N SER A 130 -9.59 19.34 9.53
CA SER A 130 -9.86 19.34 8.09
C SER A 130 -9.16 20.54 7.45
N ARG A 131 -8.32 20.25 6.47
CA ARG A 131 -7.69 21.24 5.59
C ARG A 131 -7.90 20.74 4.17
N LYS A 132 -8.11 21.63 3.20
CA LYS A 132 -8.21 21.24 1.77
C LYS A 132 -6.94 20.45 1.39
N ARG A 133 -7.05 19.11 1.27
CA ARG A 133 -5.91 18.23 0.97
C ARG A 133 -5.77 18.07 -0.54
N SER A 134 -4.83 18.82 -1.12
CA SER A 134 -4.54 18.77 -2.56
C SER A 134 -3.69 17.52 -2.90
N ILE A 135 -2.78 17.13 -2.00
CA ILE A 135 -1.75 16.13 -2.30
C ILE A 135 -2.28 14.72 -2.56
N LEU A 136 -3.29 14.26 -1.80
CA LEU A 136 -3.84 12.91 -1.97
C LEU A 136 -4.54 12.75 -3.33
N LYS A 137 -5.28 13.78 -3.77
CA LYS A 137 -5.95 13.78 -5.07
C LYS A 137 -4.96 13.86 -6.24
N ASN A 138 -3.87 14.63 -6.07
CA ASN A 138 -2.82 14.73 -7.08
C ASN A 138 -2.04 13.42 -7.21
N LEU A 139 -1.72 12.78 -6.08
CA LEU A 139 -0.99 11.52 -6.08
C LEU A 139 -1.86 10.33 -6.50
N CYS A 140 -3.15 10.37 -6.22
CA CYS A 140 -4.09 9.30 -6.56
C CYS A 140 -5.23 9.84 -7.45
N PRO A 141 -5.00 10.25 -8.71
CA PRO A 141 -6.07 10.80 -9.54
C PRO A 141 -7.15 9.75 -9.85
N GLU A 142 -8.43 10.15 -9.77
CA GLU A 142 -9.59 9.25 -10.00
C GLU A 142 -9.57 8.57 -11.37
N ARG A 143 -9.10 9.28 -12.41
CA ARG A 143 -8.96 8.70 -13.76
C ARG A 143 -8.00 7.49 -13.82
N ILE A 144 -7.03 7.44 -12.91
CA ILE A 144 -6.00 6.39 -12.86
C ILE A 144 -6.41 5.30 -11.86
N PHE A 145 -6.93 5.72 -10.70
CA PHE A 145 -7.27 4.87 -9.56
C PHE A 145 -8.76 5.03 -9.16
N PRO A 146 -9.71 4.71 -10.04
CA PRO A 146 -11.14 4.92 -9.78
C PRO A 146 -11.68 4.09 -8.61
N SER A 147 -11.02 2.97 -8.29
CA SER A 147 -11.35 2.09 -7.16
C SER A 147 -11.33 2.79 -5.81
N LEU A 148 -10.50 3.83 -5.64
CA LEU A 148 -10.38 4.58 -4.38
C LEU A 148 -11.61 5.45 -4.07
N TYR A 149 -12.31 5.91 -5.10
CA TYR A 149 -13.34 6.96 -5.00
C TYR A 149 -14.76 6.43 -4.80
N GLN A 150 -14.89 5.13 -4.51
CA GLN A 150 -16.16 4.44 -4.29
C GLN A 150 -16.74 4.71 -2.91
N GLN A 151 -15.87 5.09 -1.98
CA GLN A 151 -16.23 5.75 -0.75
C GLN A 151 -15.60 7.14 -0.76
N ALA A 152 -15.99 7.97 0.21
CA ALA A 152 -15.39 9.28 0.38
C ALA A 152 -13.86 9.16 0.51
N PHE A 153 -13.14 9.54 -0.56
CA PHE A 153 -11.69 9.57 -0.61
C PHE A 153 -11.21 10.93 -1.16
N PRO A 154 -10.18 11.54 -0.55
CA PRO A 154 -9.54 11.11 0.69
C PRO A 154 -10.46 11.29 1.91
N PRO A 155 -10.30 10.47 2.96
CA PRO A 155 -11.02 10.69 4.20
C PRO A 155 -10.63 12.03 4.82
N ASP A 156 -11.60 12.73 5.43
CA ASP A 156 -11.38 14.05 6.01
C ASP A 156 -12.20 14.26 7.29
N PRO A 157 -11.58 14.72 8.39
CA PRO A 157 -10.12 14.82 8.65
C PRO A 157 -9.44 13.45 8.66
N LEU A 158 -8.27 13.31 8.01
CA LEU A 158 -7.48 12.08 7.94
C LEU A 158 -7.15 11.55 9.35
N MET A 159 -6.59 12.39 10.21
CA MET A 159 -6.27 11.97 11.58
C MET A 159 -7.52 11.59 12.37
N GLY A 160 -8.64 12.31 12.20
CA GLY A 160 -9.93 11.94 12.78
C GLY A 160 -10.38 10.56 12.32
N TYR A 161 -10.35 10.32 11.00
CA TYR A 161 -10.68 9.04 10.39
C TYR A 161 -9.78 7.88 10.88
N LEU A 162 -8.47 8.12 11.04
CA LEU A 162 -7.53 7.12 11.56
C LEU A 162 -7.84 6.79 13.02
N ILE A 163 -8.06 7.82 13.85
CA ILE A 163 -8.45 7.65 15.25
C ILE A 163 -9.77 6.88 15.34
N ASP A 164 -10.78 7.29 14.58
CA ASP A 164 -12.10 6.66 14.55
C ASP A 164 -12.03 5.22 14.05
N SER A 165 -11.13 4.92 13.12
CA SER A 165 -10.92 3.55 12.62
C SER A 165 -10.31 2.65 13.68
N ILE A 166 -9.30 3.12 14.41
CA ILE A 166 -8.71 2.37 15.53
C ILE A 166 -9.77 2.14 16.63
N HIS A 167 -10.61 3.14 16.92
CA HIS A 167 -11.70 3.02 17.89
C HIS A 167 -12.88 2.17 17.42
N SER A 168 -13.23 2.19 16.12
CA SER A 168 -14.34 1.38 15.59
C SER A 168 -14.08 -0.13 15.71
N GLY A 169 -12.81 -0.51 15.88
CA GLY A 169 -12.43 -1.86 16.33
C GLY A 169 -13.05 -2.30 17.68
N SER A 170 -13.65 -1.41 18.47
CA SER A 170 -14.30 -1.73 19.76
C SER A 170 -15.83 -1.61 19.78
N ARG A 171 -16.47 -0.98 18.79
CA ARG A 171 -17.94 -0.85 18.74
C ARG A 171 -18.59 -2.12 18.19
N GLU A 172 -19.80 -2.47 18.63
CA GLU A 172 -20.56 -3.64 18.15
C GLU A 172 -21.23 -3.41 16.78
N SER A 173 -21.48 -2.16 16.38
CA SER A 173 -22.35 -1.82 15.24
C SER A 173 -21.66 -1.71 13.87
N SER A 174 -20.33 -1.74 13.78
CA SER A 174 -19.65 -1.60 12.49
C SER A 174 -19.79 -2.84 11.63
N ASP A 175 -20.26 -2.66 10.39
CA ASP A 175 -20.35 -3.70 9.37
C ASP A 175 -18.96 -4.18 8.93
N VAL A 176 -18.87 -5.47 8.57
CA VAL A 176 -17.61 -6.10 8.17
C VAL A 176 -17.03 -5.43 6.93
N GLU A 177 -17.84 -5.14 5.91
CA GLU A 177 -17.32 -4.50 4.68
C GLU A 177 -16.82 -3.09 4.96
N GLU A 178 -17.48 -2.34 5.83
CA GLU A 178 -17.02 -1.00 6.24
C GLU A 178 -15.61 -1.07 6.85
N ILE A 179 -15.36 -2.07 7.71
CA ILE A 179 -14.03 -2.30 8.30
C ILE A 179 -13.00 -2.63 7.22
N LEU A 180 -13.34 -3.48 6.25
CA LEU A 180 -12.42 -3.87 5.17
C LEU A 180 -12.12 -2.70 4.22
N TRP A 181 -13.12 -1.87 3.91
CA TRP A 181 -12.91 -0.63 3.17
C TRP A 181 -11.98 0.33 3.89
N ARG A 182 -12.12 0.46 5.22
CA ARG A 182 -11.16 1.23 6.03
C ARG A 182 -9.75 0.67 5.93
N CYS A 183 -9.59 -0.65 5.91
CA CYS A 183 -8.28 -1.27 5.72
C CYS A 183 -7.64 -0.87 4.39
N LEU A 184 -8.41 -0.88 3.28
CA LEU A 184 -7.95 -0.45 1.96
C LEU A 184 -7.56 1.04 1.93
N GLN A 185 -8.39 1.92 2.49
CA GLN A 185 -8.11 3.36 2.53
C GLN A 185 -6.87 3.69 3.35
N ILE A 186 -6.75 3.13 4.57
CA ILE A 186 -5.58 3.31 5.44
C ILE A 186 -4.30 2.84 4.75
N SER A 187 -4.37 1.69 4.07
CA SER A 187 -3.24 1.13 3.33
C SER A 187 -2.83 2.00 2.15
N THR A 188 -3.79 2.62 1.46
CA THR A 188 -3.49 3.62 0.40
C THR A 188 -2.76 4.83 0.96
N ILE A 189 -3.23 5.37 2.08
CA ILE A 189 -2.56 6.50 2.75
C ILE A 189 -1.13 6.10 3.13
N ARG A 190 -0.92 4.86 3.59
CA ARG A 190 0.41 4.35 3.93
C ARG A 190 1.34 4.30 2.72
N ILE A 191 0.86 3.86 1.55
CA ILE A 191 1.61 3.90 0.28
C ILE A 191 1.94 5.34 -0.10
N VAL A 192 0.98 6.27 0.04
CA VAL A 192 1.22 7.70 -0.23
C VAL A 192 2.30 8.28 0.68
N CYS A 193 2.32 7.95 1.97
CA CYS A 193 3.39 8.38 2.87
C CYS A 193 4.77 7.87 2.39
N GLU A 194 4.82 6.62 1.93
CA GLU A 194 6.04 5.99 1.39
C GLU A 194 6.53 6.71 0.12
N GLU A 195 5.61 7.10 -0.75
CA GLU A 195 5.89 7.84 -1.98
C GLU A 195 6.40 9.26 -1.69
N ILE A 196 5.74 9.99 -0.77
CA ILE A 196 6.18 11.33 -0.37
C ILE A 196 7.58 11.27 0.28
N GLU A 197 7.80 10.31 1.18
CA GLU A 197 9.11 10.12 1.80
C GLU A 197 10.20 9.87 0.75
N ARG A 198 9.91 9.05 -0.25
CA ARG A 198 10.82 8.78 -1.37
C ARG A 198 11.11 10.02 -2.19
N ASP A 199 10.07 10.78 -2.56
CA ASP A 199 10.20 11.99 -3.36
C ASP A 199 11.03 13.05 -2.61
N MET A 200 10.84 13.18 -1.29
CA MET A 200 11.64 14.06 -0.44
C MET A 200 13.11 13.61 -0.37
N LYS A 201 13.38 12.30 -0.25
CA LYS A 201 14.75 11.75 -0.28
C LYS A 201 15.44 11.98 -1.63
N GLY A 202 14.74 11.75 -2.73
CA GLY A 202 15.26 11.99 -4.08
C GLY A 202 15.57 13.47 -4.37
N LEU A 203 14.96 14.39 -3.62
CA LEU A 203 15.31 15.81 -3.67
C LEU A 203 16.55 16.17 -2.83
N THR A 204 16.96 15.30 -1.90
CA THR A 204 18.09 15.55 -0.98
C THR A 204 19.34 14.73 -1.28
N ASP A 205 19.24 13.54 -1.87
CA ASP A 205 20.37 12.62 -2.08
C ASP A 205 20.97 12.70 -3.50
N LEU A 206 22.30 12.53 -3.62
CA LEU A 206 23.08 12.57 -4.87
C LEU A 206 23.10 11.23 -5.63
N GLU A 207 22.81 10.13 -4.94
CA GLU A 207 22.61 8.82 -5.56
C GLU A 207 21.17 8.78 -6.04
N GLY A 208 20.99 8.83 -7.36
CA GLY A 208 19.67 8.81 -8.00
C GLY A 208 18.88 7.58 -7.54
N PRO A 209 17.54 7.58 -7.69
CA PRO A 209 16.80 6.37 -7.38
C PRO A 209 17.21 5.32 -8.43
N ASP A 210 17.99 4.32 -8.02
CA ASP A 210 18.36 3.12 -8.80
C ASP A 210 17.15 2.39 -9.43
N GLN A 211 15.92 2.81 -9.12
CA GLN A 211 14.67 2.24 -9.62
C GLN A 211 14.01 3.06 -10.73
N ILE A 212 14.60 4.20 -11.15
CA ILE A 212 14.13 4.91 -12.37
C ILE A 212 14.38 4.05 -13.62
N GLU A 213 15.47 3.28 -13.67
CA GLU A 213 15.77 2.37 -14.79
C GLU A 213 14.72 1.26 -14.96
N ALA A 214 14.09 0.81 -13.87
CA ALA A 214 12.98 -0.14 -13.95
C ALA A 214 11.79 0.44 -14.74
N LEU A 215 11.51 1.74 -14.63
CA LEU A 215 10.42 2.40 -15.34
C LEU A 215 10.73 2.63 -16.83
N ASP A 216 12.01 2.81 -17.20
CA ASP A 216 12.42 2.90 -18.61
C ASP A 216 12.19 1.58 -19.37
N THR A 217 12.11 0.46 -18.65
CA THR A 217 11.72 -0.85 -19.21
C THR A 217 10.30 -0.81 -19.82
N LEU A 218 9.40 0.04 -19.31
CA LEU A 218 8.05 0.21 -19.89
C LEU A 218 8.06 0.94 -21.25
N ALA A 219 9.09 1.73 -21.56
CA ALA A 219 9.16 2.49 -22.80
C ALA A 219 9.33 1.59 -24.03
N GLY A 220 9.98 0.43 -23.88
CA GLY A 220 10.24 -0.53 -24.97
C GLY A 220 9.16 -1.58 -25.21
N VAL A 221 8.13 -1.66 -24.36
CA VAL A 221 7.07 -2.68 -24.47
C VAL A 221 6.12 -2.34 -25.63
N SER A 222 5.65 -3.34 -26.38
CA SER A 222 4.66 -3.19 -27.47
C SER A 222 3.41 -2.40 -27.04
N SER A 223 2.70 -1.85 -28.03
CA SER A 223 1.41 -1.17 -27.85
C SER A 223 0.27 -2.12 -27.48
N ASP A 224 0.48 -3.43 -27.60
CA ASP A 224 -0.48 -4.46 -27.18
C ASP A 224 -0.68 -4.44 -25.66
N LEU A 225 -1.90 -4.73 -25.21
CA LEU A 225 -2.29 -4.84 -23.79
C LEU A 225 -1.73 -6.14 -23.15
N SER A 226 -0.43 -6.37 -23.32
CA SER A 226 0.29 -7.49 -22.75
C SER A 226 0.21 -7.44 -21.22
N PRO A 227 0.12 -8.60 -20.55
CA PRO A 227 0.12 -8.62 -19.10
C PRO A 227 1.43 -8.05 -18.55
N VAL A 228 1.35 -7.24 -17.50
CA VAL A 228 2.52 -6.64 -16.84
C VAL A 228 2.69 -7.27 -15.47
N ILE A 229 3.86 -7.83 -15.19
CA ILE A 229 4.22 -8.36 -13.88
C ILE A 229 4.97 -7.27 -13.10
N ILE A 230 4.53 -6.99 -11.89
CA ILE A 230 5.18 -6.04 -10.98
C ILE A 230 5.60 -6.83 -9.73
N THR A 231 6.88 -6.86 -9.41
CA THR A 231 7.40 -7.52 -8.21
C THR A 231 7.78 -6.48 -7.18
N VAL A 232 7.19 -6.54 -5.98
CA VAL A 232 7.48 -5.67 -4.85
C VAL A 232 8.19 -6.48 -3.78
N GLN A 233 9.46 -6.17 -3.52
CA GLN A 233 10.30 -6.92 -2.58
C GLN A 233 10.69 -6.05 -1.38
N ASP A 234 10.25 -6.42 -0.18
CA ASP A 234 10.79 -5.85 1.05
C ASP A 234 12.19 -6.43 1.26
N GLU A 235 13.24 -5.62 1.11
CA GLU A 235 14.63 -6.06 1.31
C GLU A 235 14.88 -6.71 2.69
N ARG A 236 14.01 -6.44 3.66
CA ARG A 236 14.12 -7.03 5.00
C ARG A 236 13.60 -8.47 5.00
N TYR A 237 12.76 -8.88 4.05
CA TYR A 237 12.10 -10.17 3.96
C TYR A 237 12.70 -11.04 2.83
N GLY A 238 13.31 -12.16 3.20
CA GLY A 238 13.88 -13.09 2.23
C GLY A 238 12.80 -14.00 1.65
N SER A 239 12.32 -13.70 0.44
CA SER A 239 11.51 -14.63 -0.35
C SER A 239 11.69 -14.43 -1.86
N LYS A 240 12.94 -14.19 -2.25
CA LYS A 240 13.32 -14.04 -3.66
C LYS A 240 12.98 -15.30 -4.48
N GLU A 241 13.26 -16.48 -3.93
CA GLU A 241 12.95 -17.77 -4.54
C GLU A 241 11.45 -17.95 -4.84
N TRP A 242 10.58 -17.47 -3.94
CA TRP A 242 9.13 -17.52 -4.15
C TRP A 242 8.72 -16.62 -5.32
N ILE A 243 9.23 -15.38 -5.37
CA ILE A 243 8.97 -14.48 -6.51
C ILE A 243 9.47 -15.09 -7.80
N ASP A 244 10.73 -15.53 -7.85
CA ASP A 244 11.34 -16.06 -9.06
C ASP A 244 10.56 -17.26 -9.59
N GLY A 245 10.14 -18.18 -8.69
CA GLY A 245 9.31 -19.33 -9.04
C GLY A 245 7.92 -18.96 -9.56
N VAL A 246 7.25 -17.96 -8.98
CA VAL A 246 5.93 -17.49 -9.45
C VAL A 246 6.07 -16.75 -10.79
N VAL A 247 7.06 -15.88 -10.93
CA VAL A 247 7.34 -15.15 -12.19
C VAL A 247 7.60 -16.13 -13.33
N GLN A 248 8.39 -17.18 -13.09
CA GLN A 248 8.68 -18.20 -14.09
C GLN A 248 7.39 -18.90 -14.56
N LYS A 249 6.56 -19.38 -13.62
CA LYS A 249 5.27 -20.03 -13.95
C LYS A 249 4.33 -19.11 -14.74
N LEU A 250 4.27 -17.83 -14.39
CA LEU A 250 3.45 -16.85 -15.09
C LEU A 250 3.96 -16.60 -16.53
N LYS A 251 5.27 -16.51 -16.72
CA LYS A 251 5.89 -16.36 -18.05
C LYS A 251 5.66 -17.59 -18.92
N GLU A 252 5.73 -18.80 -18.36
CA GLU A 252 5.43 -20.05 -19.07
C GLU A 252 3.95 -20.15 -19.50
N SER A 253 3.04 -19.52 -18.75
CA SER A 253 1.60 -19.57 -19.01
C SER A 253 1.11 -18.58 -20.07
N VAL A 254 1.95 -17.61 -20.48
CA VAL A 254 1.58 -16.55 -21.43
C VAL A 254 2.41 -16.67 -22.70
N LYS A 255 1.74 -16.64 -23.87
CA LYS A 255 2.42 -16.57 -25.16
C LYS A 255 2.92 -15.14 -25.39
N GLY A 256 4.24 -14.94 -25.44
CA GLY A 256 4.88 -13.66 -25.75
C GLY A 256 5.73 -13.10 -24.62
N GLU A 257 6.35 -11.94 -24.84
CA GLU A 257 7.13 -11.26 -23.81
C GLU A 257 6.22 -10.62 -22.75
N VAL A 258 6.51 -10.92 -21.49
CA VAL A 258 5.79 -10.37 -20.32
C VAL A 258 6.73 -9.42 -19.58
N PRO A 259 6.53 -8.10 -19.68
CA PRO A 259 7.34 -7.12 -18.99
C PRO A 259 7.30 -7.37 -17.48
N THR A 260 8.47 -7.38 -16.84
CA THR A 260 8.61 -7.57 -15.41
C THR A 260 9.28 -6.35 -14.80
N LEU A 261 8.62 -5.69 -13.85
CA LEU A 261 9.13 -4.53 -13.14
C LEU A 261 9.45 -4.89 -11.70
N SER A 262 10.69 -4.67 -11.27
CA SER A 262 11.09 -4.92 -9.88
C SER A 262 11.23 -3.62 -9.11
N ILE A 263 10.51 -3.52 -7.99
CA ILE A 263 10.52 -2.38 -7.07
C ILE A 263 10.71 -2.84 -5.63
N LYS A 264 11.31 -1.98 -4.80
CA LYS A 264 11.66 -2.30 -3.41
C LYS A 264 10.64 -1.81 -2.38
N SER A 265 9.64 -1.05 -2.82
CA SER A 265 8.62 -0.45 -1.94
C SER A 265 7.33 -0.23 -2.72
N ALA A 266 6.20 -0.45 -2.04
CA ALA A 266 4.87 -0.26 -2.63
C ALA A 266 4.57 1.21 -2.99
N GLY A 267 5.32 2.19 -2.45
CA GLY A 267 5.22 3.61 -2.85
C GLY A 267 5.29 3.83 -4.37
N PHE A 268 6.16 3.06 -5.05
CA PHE A 268 6.34 3.13 -6.50
C PHE A 268 5.10 2.71 -7.30
N LEU A 269 4.14 1.99 -6.71
CA LEU A 269 2.92 1.60 -7.40
C LEU A 269 2.10 2.80 -7.88
N LEU A 270 2.17 3.93 -7.18
CA LEU A 270 1.54 5.18 -7.61
C LEU A 270 2.17 5.72 -8.89
N GLU A 271 3.51 5.72 -8.97
CA GLU A 271 4.23 6.14 -10.17
C GLU A 271 4.02 5.15 -11.33
N ILE A 272 4.10 3.84 -11.06
CA ILE A 272 3.82 2.82 -12.08
C ILE A 272 2.41 3.03 -12.64
N GLY A 273 1.39 3.16 -11.79
CA GLY A 273 0.02 3.39 -12.23
C GLY A 273 -0.11 4.61 -13.16
N ARG A 274 0.58 5.72 -12.86
CA ARG A 274 0.63 6.89 -13.76
C ARG A 274 1.26 6.57 -15.10
N ARG A 275 2.40 5.88 -15.13
CA ARG A 275 3.09 5.53 -16.38
C ARG A 275 2.29 4.57 -17.25
N LEU A 276 1.65 3.57 -16.64
CA LEU A 276 0.78 2.67 -17.39
C LEU A 276 -0.40 3.45 -17.98
N TYR A 277 -1.00 4.36 -17.20
CA TYR A 277 -2.09 5.22 -17.69
C TYR A 277 -1.63 6.17 -18.82
N GLU A 278 -0.46 6.81 -18.70
CA GLU A 278 0.12 7.65 -19.77
C GLU A 278 0.29 6.88 -21.07
N LYS A 279 0.68 5.61 -20.97
CA LYS A 279 0.94 4.75 -22.13
C LYS A 279 -0.33 4.26 -22.82
N TRP A 280 -1.32 3.80 -22.05
CA TRP A 280 -2.50 3.13 -22.61
C TRP A 280 -3.82 3.88 -22.43
N SER A 281 -3.85 4.96 -21.64
CA SER A 281 -5.07 5.72 -21.31
C SER A 281 -6.19 4.87 -20.69
N ILE A 282 -5.83 3.81 -19.97
CA ILE A 282 -6.76 2.89 -19.28
C ILE A 282 -6.50 3.00 -17.76
N PRO A 283 -7.52 2.99 -16.90
CA PRO A 283 -7.32 2.91 -15.44
C PRO A 283 -6.62 1.62 -15.03
N VAL A 284 -5.83 1.62 -13.95
CA VAL A 284 -5.03 0.45 -13.53
C VAL A 284 -5.90 -0.81 -13.32
N ALA A 285 -7.08 -0.62 -12.74
CA ALA A 285 -8.11 -1.64 -12.53
C ALA A 285 -8.58 -2.35 -13.83
N GLY A 286 -8.54 -1.65 -14.97
CA GLY A 286 -8.89 -2.21 -16.28
C GLY A 286 -7.71 -2.92 -16.98
N MET A 287 -6.50 -2.86 -16.41
CA MET A 287 -5.30 -3.44 -17.00
C MET A 287 -5.05 -4.86 -16.53
N LYS A 288 -4.42 -5.66 -17.40
CA LYS A 288 -3.93 -7.01 -17.05
C LYS A 288 -2.60 -6.93 -16.27
N THR A 289 -2.64 -6.33 -15.09
CA THR A 289 -1.46 -6.29 -14.20
C THR A 289 -1.47 -7.48 -13.25
N THR A 290 -0.30 -7.97 -12.84
CA THR A 290 -0.15 -8.92 -11.74
C THR A 290 0.96 -8.46 -10.84
N THR A 291 0.61 -8.06 -9.62
CA THR A 291 1.54 -7.51 -8.64
C THR A 291 1.88 -8.58 -7.60
N LEU A 292 3.12 -9.05 -7.60
CA LEU A 292 3.67 -10.02 -6.65
C LEU A 292 4.32 -9.27 -5.49
N ILE A 293 3.78 -9.43 -4.28
CA ILE A 293 4.25 -8.70 -3.09
C ILE A 293 4.91 -9.67 -2.11
N SER A 294 6.21 -9.53 -1.95
CA SER A 294 7.03 -10.22 -0.96
C SER A 294 7.26 -9.26 0.21
N SER A 295 6.39 -9.31 1.21
CA SER A 295 6.48 -8.43 2.38
C SER A 295 5.58 -8.88 3.51
N PRO A 296 6.03 -8.80 4.78
CA PRO A 296 5.16 -9.03 5.93
C PRO A 296 4.20 -7.86 6.20
N ARG A 297 4.27 -6.77 5.42
CA ARG A 297 3.40 -5.58 5.59
C ARG A 297 2.08 -5.75 4.86
N ALA A 298 0.98 -5.83 5.60
CA ALA A 298 -0.35 -5.96 5.00
C ALA A 298 -0.75 -4.71 4.20
N THR A 299 -0.26 -3.52 4.59
CA THR A 299 -0.56 -2.26 3.87
C THR A 299 -0.03 -2.23 2.45
N TRP A 300 1.00 -3.01 2.11
CA TRP A 300 1.47 -3.13 0.73
C TRP A 300 0.46 -3.91 -0.12
N THR A 301 0.02 -5.08 0.36
CA THR A 301 -0.99 -5.91 -0.31
C THR A 301 -2.32 -5.17 -0.44
N LEU A 302 -2.84 -4.65 0.67
CA LEU A 302 -4.12 -3.96 0.69
C LEU A 302 -4.08 -2.62 -0.06
N GLY A 303 -2.98 -1.89 0.01
CA GLY A 303 -2.82 -0.64 -0.73
C GLY A 303 -2.74 -0.87 -2.24
N ALA A 304 -2.03 -1.92 -2.68
CA ALA A 304 -2.01 -2.31 -4.09
C ALA A 304 -3.41 -2.72 -4.60
N LEU A 305 -4.16 -3.50 -3.81
CA LEU A 305 -5.56 -3.82 -4.11
C LEU A 305 -6.44 -2.57 -4.18
N ALA A 306 -6.28 -1.63 -3.25
CA ALA A 306 -7.03 -0.38 -3.23
C ALA A 306 -6.75 0.49 -4.47
N LEU A 307 -5.51 0.47 -4.97
CA LEU A 307 -5.09 1.12 -6.21
C LEU A 307 -5.55 0.37 -7.49
N GLY A 308 -6.26 -0.75 -7.36
CA GLY A 308 -6.80 -1.47 -8.51
C GLY A 308 -5.82 -2.46 -9.15
N PHE A 309 -4.69 -2.79 -8.52
CA PHE A 309 -3.82 -3.86 -8.99
C PHE A 309 -4.41 -5.24 -8.63
N ASN A 310 -4.16 -6.25 -9.48
CA ASN A 310 -4.31 -7.65 -9.07
C ASN A 310 -3.09 -8.04 -8.24
N VAL A 311 -3.32 -8.68 -7.09
CA VAL A 311 -2.24 -8.88 -6.12
C VAL A 311 -2.16 -10.34 -5.72
N LEU A 312 -0.94 -10.87 -5.68
CA LEU A 312 -0.57 -12.12 -5.03
C LEU A 312 0.52 -11.80 -4.02
N SER A 313 0.40 -12.24 -2.77
CA SER A 313 1.35 -11.88 -1.71
C SER A 313 1.93 -13.09 -0.99
N SER A 314 3.17 -12.96 -0.54
CA SER A 314 3.82 -13.87 0.38
C SER A 314 4.50 -13.07 1.51
N PRO A 315 4.12 -13.28 2.77
CA PRO A 315 3.01 -14.12 3.23
C PRO A 315 1.62 -13.64 2.74
N GLY A 316 0.65 -14.55 2.79
CA GLY A 316 -0.77 -14.24 2.54
C GLY A 316 -1.40 -13.39 3.65
N LEU A 317 -2.51 -12.72 3.34
CA LEU A 317 -3.29 -11.99 4.34
C LEU A 317 -3.95 -12.97 5.33
N PRO A 318 -4.00 -12.66 6.63
CA PRO A 318 -4.59 -13.54 7.63
C PRO A 318 -6.12 -13.43 7.66
N ILE A 319 -6.78 -13.85 6.57
CA ILE A 319 -8.21 -13.64 6.34
C ILE A 319 -9.04 -14.92 6.26
N HIS A 320 -8.39 -16.08 6.16
CA HIS A 320 -9.01 -17.37 5.85
C HIS A 320 -9.93 -17.92 6.96
N GLY A 321 -9.94 -17.30 8.14
CA GLY A 321 -10.89 -17.60 9.20
C GLY A 321 -12.31 -17.10 8.93
N SER A 322 -12.54 -16.34 7.86
CA SER A 322 -13.85 -15.81 7.50
C SER A 322 -14.04 -15.88 5.99
N GLU A 323 -14.98 -16.73 5.56
CA GLU A 323 -15.41 -16.81 4.15
C GLU A 323 -15.93 -15.46 3.65
N ARG A 324 -16.64 -14.70 4.50
CA ARG A 324 -17.15 -13.37 4.18
C ARG A 324 -16.02 -12.39 3.87
N VAL A 325 -14.97 -12.37 4.70
CA VAL A 325 -13.80 -11.50 4.48
C VAL A 325 -13.00 -11.96 3.25
N GLU A 326 -12.84 -13.27 3.06
CA GLU A 326 -12.15 -13.82 1.88
C GLU A 326 -12.86 -13.42 0.58
N LYS A 327 -14.19 -13.66 0.50
CA LYS A 327 -15.03 -13.28 -0.65
C LYS A 327 -14.99 -11.79 -0.95
N PHE A 328 -14.82 -10.94 0.06
CA PHE A 328 -14.65 -9.51 -0.17
C PHE A 328 -13.42 -9.23 -1.07
N PHE A 329 -12.28 -9.83 -0.77
CA PHE A 329 -11.03 -9.59 -1.51
C PHE A 329 -10.93 -10.40 -2.82
N THR A 330 -11.55 -11.58 -2.90
CA THR A 330 -11.46 -12.48 -4.07
C THR A 330 -12.59 -12.29 -5.08
N GLU A 331 -13.78 -11.88 -4.64
CA GLU A 331 -14.96 -11.72 -5.51
C GLU A 331 -15.49 -10.29 -5.55
N THR A 332 -15.70 -9.64 -4.41
CA THR A 332 -16.35 -8.32 -4.37
C THR A 332 -15.50 -7.26 -5.07
N LEU A 333 -14.19 -7.23 -4.81
CA LEU A 333 -13.28 -6.33 -5.53
C LEU A 333 -13.27 -6.61 -7.03
N ARG A 334 -13.23 -7.89 -7.43
CA ARG A 334 -13.22 -8.29 -8.84
C ARG A 334 -14.49 -7.85 -9.57
N LYS A 335 -15.66 -8.06 -8.95
CA LYS A 335 -16.96 -7.66 -9.52
C LYS A 335 -17.10 -6.14 -9.67
N ARG A 336 -16.53 -5.37 -8.74
CA ARG A 336 -16.66 -3.90 -8.74
C ARG A 336 -15.60 -3.18 -9.58
N PHE A 337 -14.37 -3.71 -9.65
CA PHE A 337 -13.23 -3.01 -10.24
C PHE A 337 -12.43 -3.85 -11.22
N GLY A 338 -12.69 -5.15 -11.34
CA GLY A 338 -11.87 -6.05 -12.17
C GLY A 338 -10.57 -6.50 -11.49
N ASN A 339 -10.20 -5.92 -10.34
CA ASN A 339 -9.01 -6.30 -9.60
C ASN A 339 -9.28 -7.34 -8.51
N VAL A 340 -8.34 -8.24 -8.27
CA VAL A 340 -8.54 -9.39 -7.38
C VAL A 340 -7.33 -9.69 -6.50
N TYR A 341 -7.59 -10.14 -5.27
CA TYR A 341 -6.58 -10.81 -4.45
C TYR A 341 -6.51 -12.29 -4.82
N LEU A 342 -5.36 -12.72 -5.32
CA LEU A 342 -5.08 -14.11 -5.63
C LEU A 342 -4.55 -14.78 -4.37
N LEU A 343 -5.24 -15.81 -3.90
CA LEU A 343 -4.81 -16.60 -2.76
C LEU A 343 -3.60 -17.45 -3.18
N SER A 344 -2.55 -17.43 -2.35
CA SER A 344 -1.26 -18.07 -2.59
C SER A 344 -1.27 -19.57 -2.37
#